data_AF-A0A9D6SE58-F1
#
_entry.id   AF-A0A9D6SE58-F1
#
_cell.length_a   1.000
_cell.length_b   1.000
_cell.length_c   1.000
_cell.angle_alpha   90.00
_cell.angle_beta   90.00
_cell.angle_gamma   90.00
#
_symmetry.space_group_name_H-M   'P 1'
#
loop_
_entity.id
_entity.type
_entity.pdbx_description
1 polymer ?
#
loop_
_entity_poly.entity_id
_entity_poly.type
_entity_poly.pdbx_seq_one_letter_code
_entity_poly.pdbx_strand_id
1 'polypeptide(L)'
;MSYQKIQARLARGETILLDGGVGTEILRRGVYWRCHGIERNPDVVREVHADYIRAGADVIKTNTFQLNRRAYSSLFHGLEHLRRIGPPGLEHKAGKLLAQAIELVREARRQAGKEDDGVAIAGVISPIEHSFRPDLVPPSDQCRAEHAEVVGQMKEGGLGRSCQRQSKLDTGNNQK
;
A
#
# COMPACT_ATOMS: atom_id res chain seq x y z
N MET A 1 5.72 8.39 -18.83
CA MET A 1 5.22 7.87 -17.53
C MET A 1 6.13 8.35 -16.41
N SER A 2 5.62 8.78 -15.25
CA SER A 2 6.43 9.25 -14.11
C SER A 2 7.56 8.29 -13.72
N TYR A 3 7.32 6.98 -13.80
CA TYR A 3 8.33 5.95 -13.56
C TYR A 3 9.51 5.94 -14.54
N GLN A 4 9.28 6.25 -15.82
CA GLN A 4 10.37 6.36 -16.79
C GLN A 4 11.28 7.55 -16.45
N LYS A 5 10.71 8.63 -15.90
CA LYS A 5 11.50 9.77 -15.38
C LYS A 5 12.38 9.34 -14.20
N ILE A 6 11.82 8.57 -13.26
CA ILE A 6 12.58 8.02 -12.12
C ILE A 6 13.71 7.10 -12.62
N GLN A 7 13.41 6.19 -13.55
CA GLN A 7 14.43 5.29 -14.13
C GLN A 7 15.54 6.07 -14.84
N ALA A 8 15.20 7.09 -15.63
CA ALA A 8 16.18 7.91 -16.32
C ALA A 8 17.08 8.69 -15.35
N ARG A 9 16.50 9.25 -14.28
CA ARG A 9 17.25 9.94 -13.22
C ARG A 9 18.20 8.99 -12.48
N LEU A 10 17.73 7.81 -12.10
CA LEU A 10 18.58 6.76 -11.50
C LEU A 10 19.72 6.33 -12.43
N ALA A 11 19.44 6.16 -13.72
CA ALA A 11 20.47 5.80 -14.72
C ALA A 11 21.54 6.88 -14.90
N ARG A 12 21.22 8.14 -14.59
CA ARG A 12 22.16 9.27 -14.56
C ARG A 12 22.88 9.44 -13.21
N GLY A 13 22.63 8.57 -12.24
CA GLY A 13 23.20 8.67 -10.90
C GLY A 13 22.59 9.76 -10.02
N GLU A 14 21.41 10.28 -10.38
CA GLU A 14 20.71 11.27 -9.56
C GLU A 14 20.06 10.62 -8.32
N THR A 15 19.94 11.41 -7.25
CA THR A 15 19.21 11.01 -6.05
C THR A 15 17.69 11.12 -6.29
N ILE A 16 16.94 10.13 -5.81
CA ILE A 16 15.47 10.10 -5.83
C ILE A 16 14.96 10.19 -4.39
N LEU A 17 14.10 11.16 -4.11
CA LEU A 17 13.51 11.35 -2.80
C LEU A 17 12.18 10.58 -2.68
N LEU A 18 12.12 9.64 -1.74
CA LEU A 18 10.87 8.99 -1.34
C LEU A 18 10.18 9.81 -0.24
N ASP A 19 8.87 9.67 -0.12
CA ASP A 19 8.13 10.20 1.02
C ASP A 19 8.50 9.52 2.36
N GLY A 20 8.15 10.18 3.45
CA GLY A 20 8.47 9.76 4.81
C GLY A 20 7.45 8.80 5.45
N GLY A 21 7.34 8.89 6.76
CA GLY A 21 6.42 8.11 7.58
C GLY A 21 4.96 8.60 7.48
N VAL A 22 4.22 8.13 6.48
CA VAL A 22 2.80 8.47 6.28
C VAL A 22 1.96 8.12 7.51
N GLY A 23 2.09 6.91 8.06
CA GLY A 23 1.33 6.49 9.24
C GLY A 23 1.62 7.32 10.49
N THR A 24 2.88 7.71 10.69
CA THR A 24 3.27 8.57 11.83
C THR A 24 2.74 9.99 11.69
N GLU A 25 2.68 10.54 10.48
CA GLU A 25 2.09 11.87 10.23
C GLU A 25 0.57 11.87 10.39
N ILE A 26 -0.11 10.81 9.95
CA ILE A 26 -1.55 10.62 10.19
C ILE A 26 -1.83 10.60 11.70
N LEU A 27 -1.01 9.88 12.49
CA LEU A 27 -1.12 9.84 13.95
C LEU A 27 -0.88 11.22 14.59
N ARG A 28 0.13 11.97 14.12
CA ARG A 28 0.41 13.33 14.59
C ARG A 28 -0.75 14.30 14.36
N ARG A 29 -1.60 14.03 13.36
CA ARG A 29 -2.83 14.80 13.06
C ARG A 29 -4.06 14.29 13.82
N GLY A 30 -3.87 13.43 14.82
CA GLY A 30 -4.95 12.94 15.69
C GLY A 30 -5.78 11.80 15.09
N VAL A 31 -5.35 11.21 13.96
CA VAL A 31 -6.06 10.09 13.35
C VAL A 31 -5.41 8.77 13.75
N TYR A 32 -6.11 7.98 14.54
CA TYR A 32 -5.67 6.66 14.98
C TYR A 32 -5.98 5.57 13.95
N TRP A 33 -5.26 4.45 14.06
CA TRP A 33 -5.14 3.37 13.07
C TRP A 33 -6.45 2.74 12.54
N ARG A 34 -7.63 3.05 13.11
CA ARG A 34 -8.90 2.49 12.62
C ARG A 34 -9.08 2.79 11.12
N CYS A 35 -9.04 1.74 10.32
CA CYS A 35 -9.17 1.77 8.85
C CYS A 35 -8.12 2.65 8.15
N HIS A 36 -6.90 2.78 8.70
CA HIS A 36 -5.80 3.56 8.12
C HIS A 36 -6.10 5.06 7.90
N GLY A 37 -7.21 5.57 8.44
CA GLY A 37 -7.72 6.92 8.13
C GLY A 37 -8.39 7.04 6.76
N ILE A 38 -8.28 6.06 5.86
CA ILE A 38 -8.73 6.13 4.46
C ILE A 38 -10.23 6.41 4.35
N GLU A 39 -11.05 5.68 5.11
CA GLU A 39 -12.51 5.79 5.01
C GLU A 39 -13.07 6.95 5.85
N ARG A 40 -12.52 7.16 7.05
CA ARG A 40 -13.09 8.08 8.05
C ARG A 40 -12.47 9.46 8.04
N ASN A 41 -11.21 9.57 7.61
CA ASN A 41 -10.45 10.82 7.59
C ASN A 41 -9.68 10.94 6.25
N PRO A 42 -10.35 10.79 5.09
CA PRO A 42 -9.70 10.82 3.79
C PRO A 42 -8.93 12.12 3.56
N ASP A 43 -9.46 13.25 4.04
CA ASP A 43 -8.84 14.56 3.92
C ASP A 43 -7.47 14.62 4.61
N VAL A 44 -7.34 14.00 5.79
CA VAL A 44 -6.06 13.94 6.53
C VAL A 44 -5.04 13.11 5.76
N VAL A 45 -5.45 11.96 5.24
CA VAL A 45 -4.58 11.09 4.42
C VAL A 45 -4.12 11.82 3.16
N ARG A 46 -5.05 12.48 2.45
CA ARG A 46 -4.75 13.28 1.27
C ARG A 46 -3.76 14.41 1.59
N GLU A 47 -3.98 15.15 2.67
CA GLU A 47 -3.13 16.27 3.05
C GLU A 47 -1.71 15.80 3.41
N VAL A 48 -1.56 14.67 4.11
CA VAL A 48 -0.23 14.09 4.41
C VAL A 48 0.54 13.80 3.13
N HIS A 49 -0.12 13.21 2.12
CA HIS A 49 0.52 12.97 0.83
C HIS A 49 0.85 14.29 0.11
N ALA A 50 -0.06 15.26 0.13
CA ALA A 50 0.17 16.57 -0.50
C ALA A 50 1.36 17.29 0.13
N ASP A 51 1.54 17.20 1.44
CA ASP A 51 2.68 17.79 2.15
C ASP A 51 4.00 17.14 1.76
N TYR A 52 4.06 15.81 1.60
CA TYR A 52 5.26 15.15 1.09
C TYR A 52 5.58 15.57 -0.35
N ILE A 53 4.57 15.77 -1.19
CA ILE A 53 4.76 16.27 -2.55
C ILE A 53 5.32 17.70 -2.54
N ARG A 54 4.75 18.59 -1.72
CA ARG A 54 5.22 19.97 -1.56
C ARG A 54 6.63 20.05 -0.97
N ALA A 55 6.98 19.11 -0.09
CA ALA A 55 8.32 18.96 0.46
C ALA A 55 9.37 18.45 -0.57
N GLY A 56 8.94 18.05 -1.76
CA GLY A 56 9.83 17.67 -2.86
C GLY A 56 9.99 16.16 -3.06
N ALA A 57 9.09 15.32 -2.53
CA ALA A 57 9.13 13.89 -2.81
C ALA A 57 8.97 13.61 -4.31
N ASP A 58 9.89 12.82 -4.87
CA ASP A 58 9.85 12.34 -6.25
C ASP A 58 8.91 11.13 -6.40
N VAL A 59 8.78 10.35 -5.31
CA VAL A 59 7.91 9.19 -5.23
C VAL A 59 7.15 9.21 -3.90
N ILE A 60 5.83 9.04 -3.98
CA ILE A 60 4.95 8.88 -2.83
C ILE A 60 4.41 7.47 -2.75
N LYS A 61 4.27 6.94 -1.54
CA LYS A 61 3.79 5.59 -1.25
C LYS A 61 2.29 5.64 -0.95
N THR A 62 1.53 4.72 -1.53
CA THR A 62 0.12 4.53 -1.15
C THR A 62 0.00 4.06 0.30
N ASN A 63 -1.01 4.55 1.02
CA ASN A 63 -1.34 4.11 2.38
C ASN A 63 -2.05 2.74 2.37
N THR A 64 -1.40 1.72 1.82
CA THR A 64 -2.00 0.38 1.54
C THR A 64 -1.33 -0.76 2.29
N PHE A 65 -0.43 -0.46 3.22
CA PHE A 65 0.18 -1.46 4.08
C PHE A 65 -0.92 -2.26 4.83
N GLN A 66 -0.83 -3.59 4.85
CA GLN A 66 -1.84 -4.49 5.45
C GLN A 66 -3.26 -4.41 4.85
N LEU A 67 -3.47 -3.77 3.70
CA LEU A 67 -4.74 -3.86 2.95
C LEU A 67 -4.74 -5.09 2.04
N ASN A 68 -4.82 -6.27 2.64
CA ASN A 68 -4.99 -7.54 1.93
C ASN A 68 -6.11 -8.37 2.58
N ARG A 69 -6.63 -9.35 1.84
CA ARG A 69 -7.73 -10.21 2.29
C ARG A 69 -7.41 -10.92 3.62
N ARG A 70 -6.18 -11.43 3.77
CA ARG A 70 -5.71 -12.13 4.96
C ARG A 70 -5.81 -11.29 6.22
N ALA A 71 -5.48 -10.00 6.16
CA ALA A 71 -5.54 -9.09 7.30
C ALA A 71 -6.94 -8.97 7.92
N TYR A 72 -8.00 -9.23 7.14
CA TYR A 72 -9.38 -9.24 7.63
C TYR A 72 -9.84 -10.65 7.97
N SER A 73 -9.50 -11.65 7.16
CA SER A 73 -9.96 -13.02 7.40
C SER A 73 -9.31 -13.68 8.61
N SER A 74 -8.08 -13.31 8.97
CA SER A 74 -7.37 -13.87 10.14
C SER A 74 -7.99 -13.47 11.48
N LEU A 75 -8.87 -12.47 11.49
CA LEU A 75 -9.67 -12.10 12.66
C LEU A 75 -10.79 -13.11 12.98
N PHE A 76 -11.00 -14.09 12.09
CA PHE A 76 -12.06 -15.08 12.19
C PHE A 76 -11.48 -16.50 12.06
N HIS A 77 -12.22 -17.48 12.59
CA HIS A 77 -11.91 -18.91 12.41
C HIS A 77 -12.31 -19.38 10.99
N GLY A 78 -11.70 -18.79 9.97
CA GLY A 78 -11.94 -19.11 8.56
C GLY A 78 -13.06 -18.29 7.90
N LEU A 79 -13.17 -18.45 6.58
CA LEU A 79 -14.11 -17.68 5.73
C LEU A 79 -15.58 -17.98 6.04
N GLU A 80 -15.92 -19.22 6.39
CA GLU A 80 -17.29 -19.57 6.79
C GLU A 80 -17.70 -18.82 8.05
N HIS A 81 -16.81 -18.75 9.05
CA HIS A 81 -17.07 -18.01 10.27
C HIS A 81 -17.23 -16.50 9.98
N LEU A 82 -16.34 -15.94 9.15
CA LEU A 82 -16.46 -14.56 8.66
C LEU A 82 -17.81 -14.30 7.98
N ARG A 83 -18.30 -15.20 7.12
CA ARG A 83 -19.61 -15.04 6.45
C ARG A 83 -20.79 -15.09 7.42
N ARG A 84 -20.66 -15.89 8.48
CA ARG A 84 -21.73 -16.10 9.46
C ARG A 84 -21.87 -14.95 10.44
N ILE A 85 -20.76 -14.39 10.94
CA ILE A 85 -20.79 -13.39 12.01
C ILE A 85 -20.16 -12.04 11.63
N GLY A 86 -19.44 -11.99 10.52
CA GLY A 86 -18.75 -10.79 10.07
C GLY A 86 -19.72 -9.75 9.52
N PRO A 87 -19.35 -8.46 9.58
CA PRO A 87 -20.07 -7.41 8.88
C PRO A 87 -20.24 -7.73 7.38
N PRO A 88 -21.42 -7.47 6.78
CA PRO A 88 -21.63 -7.68 5.35
C PRO A 88 -20.57 -6.99 4.49
N GLY A 89 -20.01 -7.74 3.53
CA GLY A 89 -19.02 -7.23 2.59
C GLY A 89 -17.60 -7.04 3.14
N LEU A 90 -17.31 -7.51 4.37
CA LEU A 90 -15.96 -7.44 4.96
C LEU A 90 -14.90 -8.16 4.11
N GLU A 91 -15.26 -9.24 3.41
CA GLU A 91 -14.39 -9.95 2.45
C GLU A 91 -13.81 -9.04 1.37
N HIS A 92 -14.57 -8.03 0.95
CA HIS A 92 -14.18 -7.10 -0.11
C HIS A 92 -13.65 -5.76 0.42
N LYS A 93 -13.60 -5.59 1.75
CA LYS A 93 -13.22 -4.32 2.38
C LYS A 93 -11.79 -3.92 2.03
N ALA A 94 -10.86 -4.88 1.98
CA ALA A 94 -9.46 -4.65 1.62
C ALA A 94 -9.34 -4.00 0.24
N GLY A 95 -9.95 -4.61 -0.79
CA GLY A 95 -9.91 -4.10 -2.16
C GLY A 95 -10.56 -2.72 -2.30
N LYS A 96 -11.69 -2.48 -1.61
CA LYS A 96 -12.35 -1.16 -1.58
C LYS A 96 -11.43 -0.08 -0.99
N LEU A 97 -10.85 -0.33 0.18
CA LEU A 97 -9.94 0.61 0.83
C LEU A 97 -8.66 0.83 0.01
N LEU A 98 -8.18 -0.22 -0.66
CA LEU A 98 -7.02 -0.13 -1.53
C LEU A 98 -7.29 0.81 -2.73
N ALA A 99 -8.43 0.66 -3.40
CA ALA A 99 -8.83 1.56 -4.49
C ALA A 99 -8.98 3.01 -3.99
N GLN A 100 -9.60 3.20 -2.82
CA GLN A 100 -9.72 4.53 -2.21
C GLN A 100 -8.36 5.14 -1.87
N ALA A 101 -7.43 4.36 -1.32
CA ALA A 101 -6.07 4.84 -1.01
C ALA A 101 -5.31 5.29 -2.27
N ILE A 102 -5.48 4.59 -3.39
CA ILE A 102 -4.88 4.98 -4.66
C ILE A 102 -5.46 6.33 -5.13
N GLU A 103 -6.78 6.52 -5.01
CA GLU A 103 -7.40 7.77 -5.43
C GLU A 103 -6.99 8.94 -4.54
N LEU A 104 -6.90 8.77 -3.23
CA LEU A 104 -6.44 9.83 -2.32
C LEU A 104 -5.03 10.34 -2.66
N VAL A 105 -4.13 9.45 -3.09
CA VAL A 105 -2.77 9.82 -3.48
C VAL A 105 -2.75 10.58 -4.81
N ARG A 106 -3.67 10.26 -5.73
CA ARG A 106 -3.85 11.01 -6.98
C ARG A 106 -4.47 12.38 -6.72
N GLU A 107 -5.47 12.45 -5.85
CA GLU A 107 -6.05 13.72 -5.39
C GLU A 107 -4.98 14.60 -4.76
N ALA A 108 -4.14 14.05 -3.88
CA ALA A 108 -3.03 14.76 -3.26
C ALA A 108 -2.06 15.35 -4.31
N ARG A 109 -1.75 14.58 -5.36
CA ARG A 109 -0.92 15.05 -6.47
C ARG A 109 -1.55 16.22 -7.22
N ARG A 110 -2.84 16.13 -7.54
CA ARG A 110 -3.60 17.23 -8.14
C ARG A 110 -3.63 18.46 -7.23
N GLN A 111 -3.89 18.27 -5.94
CA GLN A 111 -3.94 19.34 -4.93
C GLN A 111 -2.58 20.04 -4.75
N ALA A 112 -1.48 19.33 -4.92
CA ALA A 112 -0.14 19.89 -4.87
C ALA A 112 0.31 20.56 -6.19
N GLY A 113 -0.59 20.70 -7.17
CA GLY A 113 -0.31 21.33 -8.46
C GLY A 113 0.67 20.53 -9.33
N LYS A 114 0.78 19.22 -9.11
CA LYS A 114 1.59 18.32 -9.93
C LYS A 114 0.66 17.60 -10.91
N GLU A 115 0.96 17.71 -12.21
CA GLU A 115 0.26 16.95 -13.24
C GLU A 115 0.49 15.44 -13.08
N ASP A 116 -0.18 14.64 -13.93
CA ASP A 116 -0.23 13.18 -13.80
C ASP A 116 1.12 12.46 -13.89
N ASP A 117 2.19 13.18 -14.25
CA ASP A 117 3.54 12.67 -14.37
C ASP A 117 4.58 13.39 -13.48
N GLY A 118 4.14 14.29 -12.60
CA GLY A 118 5.01 15.14 -11.79
C GLY A 118 5.64 14.43 -10.58
N VAL A 119 4.91 13.46 -10.00
CA VAL A 119 5.37 12.61 -8.88
C VAL A 119 4.95 11.17 -9.15
N ALA A 120 5.86 10.23 -8.96
CA ALA A 120 5.58 8.80 -9.12
C ALA A 120 4.81 8.25 -7.91
N ILE A 121 3.89 7.32 -8.14
CA ILE A 121 3.07 6.72 -7.08
C ILE A 121 3.43 5.24 -6.94
N ALA A 122 3.94 4.86 -5.77
CA ALA A 122 4.33 3.49 -5.44
C ALA A 122 3.24 2.77 -4.64
N GLY A 123 2.83 1.60 -5.14
CA GLY A 123 1.99 0.65 -4.40
C GLY A 123 2.77 0.01 -3.26
N VAL A 124 2.21 -0.01 -2.05
CA VAL A 124 2.83 -0.65 -0.89
C VAL A 124 2.18 -1.99 -0.64
N ILE A 125 2.95 -3.06 -0.73
CA ILE A 125 2.47 -4.41 -0.38
C ILE A 125 3.23 -4.90 0.83
N SER A 126 2.48 -5.25 1.89
CA SER A 126 3.04 -5.80 3.12
C SER A 126 3.48 -7.26 2.94
N PRO A 127 4.39 -7.76 3.80
CA PRO A 127 4.60 -9.19 3.96
C PRO A 127 3.27 -9.93 4.21
N ILE A 128 3.22 -11.20 3.80
CA ILE A 128 2.12 -12.09 4.17
C ILE A 128 2.31 -12.52 5.63
N GLU A 129 1.20 -12.65 6.36
CA GLU A 129 1.16 -12.96 7.80
C GLU A 129 1.69 -11.84 8.71
N HIS A 130 2.97 -11.85 9.11
CA HIS A 130 3.49 -10.94 10.13
C HIS A 130 4.89 -10.39 9.81
N SER A 131 5.06 -9.07 9.89
CA SER A 131 6.30 -8.38 9.50
C SER A 131 7.52 -8.64 10.40
N PHE A 132 7.29 -9.21 11.60
CA PHE A 132 8.32 -9.51 12.59
C PHE A 132 8.41 -11.00 12.95
N ARG A 133 7.67 -11.87 12.25
CA ARG A 133 7.69 -13.33 12.44
C ARG A 133 7.80 -14.03 11.08
N PRO A 134 8.99 -13.98 10.44
CA PRO A 134 9.20 -14.60 9.13
C PRO A 134 9.04 -16.12 9.17
N ASP A 135 9.15 -16.73 10.34
CA ASP A 135 8.89 -18.15 10.60
C ASP A 135 7.41 -18.54 10.43
N LEU A 136 6.50 -17.57 10.41
CA LEU A 136 5.06 -17.79 10.17
C LEU A 136 4.66 -17.59 8.70
N VAL A 137 5.62 -17.36 7.80
CA VAL A 137 5.35 -17.12 6.39
C VAL A 137 4.72 -18.37 5.75
N PRO A 138 3.57 -18.25 5.06
CA PRO A 138 2.97 -19.37 4.34
C PRO A 138 3.86 -19.89 3.20
N PRO A 139 3.54 -21.07 2.63
CA PRO A 139 4.20 -21.59 1.44
C PRO A 139 4.30 -20.55 0.31
N SER A 140 5.39 -20.60 -0.47
CA SER A 140 5.72 -19.52 -1.41
C SER A 140 4.70 -19.38 -2.56
N ASP A 141 4.04 -20.46 -2.96
CA ASP A 141 2.93 -20.44 -3.93
C ASP A 141 1.72 -19.66 -3.40
N GLN A 142 1.36 -19.87 -2.13
CA GLN A 142 0.32 -19.10 -1.46
C GLN A 142 0.70 -17.62 -1.34
N CYS A 143 1.95 -17.33 -0.95
CA CYS A 143 2.43 -15.95 -0.89
C CYS A 143 2.36 -15.26 -2.26
N ARG A 144 2.78 -15.95 -3.33
CA ARG A 144 2.69 -15.44 -4.70
C ARG A 144 1.23 -15.17 -5.11
N ALA A 145 0.31 -16.09 -4.83
CA ALA A 145 -1.09 -15.94 -5.16
C ALA A 145 -1.72 -14.71 -4.45
N GLU A 146 -1.46 -14.54 -3.15
CA GLU A 146 -2.00 -13.42 -2.37
C GLU A 146 -1.37 -12.08 -2.76
N HIS A 147 -0.06 -12.04 -3.03
CA HIS A 147 0.56 -10.84 -3.59
C HIS A 147 0.02 -10.50 -4.98
N ALA A 148 -0.21 -11.51 -5.83
CA ALA A 148 -0.79 -11.30 -7.16
C ALA A 148 -2.22 -10.74 -7.09
N GLU A 149 -3.03 -11.19 -6.13
CA GLU A 149 -4.36 -10.63 -5.84
C GLU A 149 -4.28 -9.13 -5.54
N VAL A 150 -3.40 -8.73 -4.62
CA VAL A 150 -3.20 -7.31 -4.25
C VAL A 150 -2.68 -6.50 -5.43
N VAL A 151 -1.73 -7.02 -6.20
CA VAL A 151 -1.22 -6.36 -7.43
C VAL A 151 -2.33 -6.20 -8.47
N GLY A 152 -3.21 -7.21 -8.62
CA GLY A 152 -4.38 -7.15 -9.49
C GLY A 152 -5.31 -6.01 -9.09
N GLN A 153 -5.67 -5.93 -7.81
CA GLN A 153 -6.51 -4.87 -7.25
C GLN A 153 -5.87 -3.48 -7.41
N MET A 154 -4.54 -3.36 -7.23
CA MET A 154 -3.83 -2.11 -7.48
C MET A 154 -3.91 -1.67 -8.94
N LYS A 155 -3.76 -2.61 -9.88
CA LYS A 155 -3.90 -2.34 -11.31
C LYS A 155 -5.32 -1.92 -11.68
N GLU A 156 -6.32 -2.58 -11.12
CA GLU A 156 -7.74 -2.23 -11.30
C GLU A 156 -8.06 -0.83 -10.74
N GLY A 157 -7.46 -0.47 -9.59
CA GLY A 157 -7.48 0.90 -9.06
C GLY A 157 -6.67 1.91 -9.90
N GLY A 158 -6.00 1.46 -10.95
CA GLY A 158 -5.26 2.26 -11.92
C GLY A 158 -3.84 2.64 -11.48
N LEU A 159 -3.26 1.91 -10.52
CA LEU A 159 -1.84 2.03 -10.21
C LEU A 159 -1.01 1.38 -11.34
N GLY A 160 -0.13 2.15 -11.98
CA GLY A 160 0.77 1.66 -13.03
C GLY A 160 1.71 0.54 -12.55
N ARG A 161 2.27 -0.24 -13.50
CA ARG A 161 3.09 -1.44 -13.25
C ARG A 161 4.41 -1.16 -12.51
N SER A 162 4.40 -0.91 -11.21
CA SER A 162 5.53 -1.20 -10.32
C SER A 162 5.12 -1.13 -8.86
N CYS A 163 5.14 -2.29 -8.23
CA CYS A 163 4.82 -2.50 -6.83
C CYS A 163 6.13 -2.49 -6.02
N GLN A 164 6.21 -1.71 -4.94
CA GLN A 164 7.29 -1.90 -3.97
C GLN A 164 6.90 -3.05 -3.04
N ARG A 165 7.61 -4.17 -3.19
CA ARG A 165 7.59 -5.28 -2.23
C ARG A 165 8.52 -4.90 -1.09
N GLN A 166 8.00 -4.75 0.14
CA GLN A 166 8.88 -4.84 1.31
C GLN A 166 9.24 -6.32 1.51
N SER A 167 10.19 -6.82 0.71
CA SER A 167 10.69 -8.18 0.86
C SER A 167 11.67 -8.23 2.02
N LYS A 168 11.27 -8.83 3.14
CA LYS A 168 12.22 -9.57 3.96
C LYS A 168 12.31 -10.98 3.34
N LEU A 169 13.26 -11.15 2.43
CA LEU A 169 13.89 -12.41 2.02
C LEU A 169 12.96 -13.64 1.84
N ASP A 170 12.50 -13.86 0.60
CA ASP A 170 12.14 -15.20 0.09
C ASP A 170 13.44 -16.02 -0.17
N THR A 171 14.34 -16.10 0.81
CA THR A 171 15.55 -16.95 0.73
C THR A 171 15.71 -17.72 2.02
N GLY A 172 15.32 -18.99 1.99
CA GLY A 172 15.44 -19.88 3.14
C GLY A 172 15.05 -21.32 2.82
N ASN A 173 15.52 -21.84 1.68
CA ASN A 173 15.64 -23.28 1.48
C ASN A 173 16.51 -23.84 2.62
N ASN A 174 15.91 -24.57 3.57
CA ASN A 174 16.64 -25.33 4.56
C ASN A 174 16.25 -26.80 4.39
N GLN A 175 16.73 -27.39 3.30
CA GLN A 175 17.11 -28.80 3.32
C GLN A 175 18.42 -28.88 4.10
N LYS A 176 18.35 -29.48 5.28
CA LYS A 176 19.43 -30.26 5.88
C LYS A 176 18.88 -31.64 6.19
#